data_AF-A0A7G3ZNK6-F1
#
_entry.id   AF-A0A7G3ZNK6-F1
#
_cell.length_a   1.000
_cell.length_b   1.000
_cell.length_c   1.000
_cell.angle_alpha   90.00
_cell.angle_beta   90.00
_cell.angle_gamma   90.00
#
_symmetry.space_group_name_H-M   'P 1'
#
loop_
_entity.id
_entity.type
_entity.pdbx_description
1 polymer ?
#
loop_
_entity_poly.entity_id
_entity_poly.type
_entity_poly.pdbx_seq_one_letter_code
_entity_poly.pdbx_strand_id
1 'polypeptide(L)' 'MAPPTPVLTREQLERQISFPSADGCQLKSLTQFQCQIFPPGSGEYLCIPFKRLFEECVVAAGASKNTPSRFEVTSPLTNS' A
#
# COMPACT_ATOMS: atom_id res chain seq x y z
N MET A 1 5.60 18.54 0.20
CA MET A 1 4.14 18.34 0.20
C MET A 1 3.84 17.11 -0.65
N ALA A 2 3.14 16.10 -0.12
CA ALA A 2 2.75 14.94 -0.91
C ALA A 2 1.54 15.31 -1.80
N PRO A 3 1.48 14.82 -3.06
CA PRO A 3 0.34 15.07 -3.92
C PRO A 3 -0.93 14.41 -3.33
N PRO A 4 -2.12 14.99 -3.57
CA PRO A 4 -3.37 14.37 -3.16
C PRO A 4 -3.52 13.02 -3.86
N THR A 5 -3.57 11.95 -3.07
CA THR A 5 -3.79 10.59 -3.58
C THR A 5 -5.30 10.32 -3.58
N PRO A 6 -5.90 9.96 -4.74
CA PRO A 6 -7.33 9.67 -4.80
C PRO A 6 -7.64 8.40 -4.01
N VAL A 7 -8.65 8.46 -3.14
CA VAL A 7 -9.19 7.29 -2.44
C VAL A 7 -10.30 6.71 -3.30
N LEU A 8 -10.10 5.49 -3.80
CA LEU A 8 -11.07 4.77 -4.62
C LEU A 8 -11.95 3.88 -3.73
N THR A 9 -13.26 3.89 -3.96
CA THR A 9 -14.15 2.86 -3.37
C THR A 9 -13.94 1.52 -4.06
N ARG A 10 -14.36 0.42 -3.41
CA ARG A 10 -14.19 -0.93 -3.96
C ARG A 10 -14.83 -1.07 -5.35
N GLU A 11 -16.00 -0.47 -5.55
CA GLU A 11 -16.73 -0.49 -6.81
C GLU A 11 -16.07 0.37 -7.89
N GLN A 12 -15.30 1.40 -7.49
CA GLN A 12 -14.50 2.21 -8.41
C GLN A 12 -13.23 1.47 -8.82
N LEU A 13 -12.62 0.75 -7.87
CA LEU A 13 -11.45 -0.09 -8.07
C LEU A 13 -11.76 -1.20 -9.09
N GLU A 14 -12.86 -1.94 -8.90
CA GLU A 14 -13.30 -3.02 -9.80
C GLU A 14 -13.61 -2.52 -11.22
N ARG A 15 -14.07 -1.27 -11.38
CA ARG A 15 -14.37 -0.67 -12.69
C ARG A 15 -13.14 -0.13 -13.40
N GLN A 16 -12.13 0.32 -12.67
CA GLN A 16 -10.87 0.83 -13.25
C GLN A 16 -9.82 -0.26 -13.48
N ILE A 17 -9.92 -1.38 -12.77
CA ILE A 17 -8.89 -2.40 -12.74
C ILE A 17 -9.51 -3.71 -13.20
N SER A 18 -9.29 -4.03 -14.48
CA SER A 18 -9.15 -5.43 -14.84
C SER A 18 -7.87 -5.88 -14.14
N PHE A 19 -8.00 -6.60 -13.01
CA PHE A 19 -6.82 -7.11 -12.30
C PHE A 19 -5.98 -7.85 -13.33
N PRO A 20 -4.78 -7.35 -13.67
CA PRO A 20 -3.91 -8.13 -14.51
C PRO A 20 -3.71 -9.44 -13.77
N SER A 21 -3.94 -10.55 -14.46
CA SER A 21 -3.43 -11.86 -14.04
C SER A 21 -2.01 -11.66 -13.50
N ALA A 22 -1.66 -12.32 -12.40
CA ALA A 22 -0.44 -12.11 -11.61
C ALA A 22 0.90 -12.13 -12.38
N ASP A 23 0.88 -12.36 -13.70
CA ASP A 23 2.00 -12.21 -14.61
C ASP A 23 2.43 -10.74 -14.73
N GLY A 24 3.42 -10.36 -13.92
CA GLY A 24 4.15 -9.08 -14.06
C GLY A 24 4.02 -8.11 -12.90
N CYS A 25 3.34 -8.47 -11.81
CA CYS A 25 3.32 -7.66 -10.58
C CYS A 25 4.56 -7.92 -9.71
N GLN A 26 5.17 -6.87 -9.18
CA GLN A 26 6.26 -6.99 -8.21
C GLN A 26 5.77 -6.68 -6.80
N LEU A 27 5.99 -7.63 -5.88
CA LEU A 27 5.75 -7.41 -4.46
C LEU A 27 6.86 -6.54 -3.88
N LYS A 28 6.48 -5.43 -3.23
CA LYS A 28 7.35 -4.54 -2.47
C LYS A 28 6.91 -4.54 -1.01
N SER A 29 7.87 -4.45 -0.11
CA SER A 29 7.59 -4.30 1.33
C SER A 29 8.20 -3.00 1.84
N LEU A 30 7.48 -2.36 2.76
CA LEU A 30 7.95 -1.18 3.48
C LEU A 30 7.82 -1.46 4.97
N THR A 31 8.93 -1.37 5.71
CA THR A 31 8.89 -1.43 7.17
C THR A 31 8.68 -0.01 7.69
N GLN A 32 7.63 0.19 8.48
CA GLN A 32 7.34 1.44 9.18
C GLN A 32 7.36 1.18 10.67
N PHE A 33 7.45 2.23 11.48
CA PHE A 33 7.42 2.14 12.93
C PHE A 33 6.25 2.94 13.46
N GLN A 34 5.39 2.29 14.25
CA GLN A 34 4.35 2.97 15.00
C GLN A 34 4.92 3.32 16.38
N CYS A 35 5.21 4.61 16.59
CA CYS A 35 5.78 5.11 17.83
C CYS A 35 4.71 5.74 18.72
N GLN A 36 4.76 5.42 20.00
CA GLN A 36 3.92 6.01 21.04
C GLN A 36 4.76 6.33 22.27
N ILE A 37 4.37 7.37 23.00
CA ILE A 37 4.99 7.70 24.28
C ILE A 37 4.49 6.70 25.31
N PHE A 38 5.40 5.91 25.88
CA PHE A 38 5.04 4.88 26.85
C PHE A 38 6.13 4.70 27.91
N PRO A 39 5.80 4.84 29.21
CA PRO A 39 4.48 5.20 29.76
C PRO A 39 4.05 6.65 29.45
N PRO A 40 2.74 6.96 29.43
CA PRO A 40 2.24 8.30 29.12
C PRO A 40 2.88 9.36 30.03
N GLY A 41 3.48 10.39 29.44
CA GLY A 41 4.15 11.46 30.19
C GLY A 41 5.59 11.15 30.62
N SER A 42 6.08 9.91 30.43
CA SER A 42 7.52 9.67 30.38
C SER A 42 8.03 10.12 29.01
N GLY A 43 9.20 10.76 28.91
CA GLY A 43 9.76 11.16 27.61
C GLY A 43 10.24 9.98 26.75
N GLU A 44 9.77 8.77 27.03
CA GLU A 44 10.22 7.52 26.44
C GLU A 44 9.31 7.11 25.28
N TYR A 45 9.93 6.77 24.15
CA TYR A 45 9.23 6.34 22.95
C TYR A 45 9.31 4.83 22.80
N LEU A 46 8.15 4.18 22.69
CA LEU A 46 8.02 2.81 22.27
C LEU A 46 7.62 2.77 20.79
N CYS A 47 8.52 2.27 19.95
CA CYS A 47 8.31 2.13 18.51
C CYS A 47 8.21 0.66 18.12
N ILE A 48 7.04 0.26 17.61
CA ILE A 48 6.81 -1.11 17.16
C ILE A 48 6.91 -1.14 15.63
N PRO A 49 7.82 -1.95 15.04
CA PRO A 49 7.88 -2.10 13.60
C PRO A 49 6.63 -2.82 13.08
N PHE A 50 6.13 -2.40 11.92
CA PHE A 50 5.11 -3.12 11.17
C PHE A 50 5.43 -3.07 9.68
N LYS A 51 5.03 -4.11 8.96
CA LYS A 51 5.27 -4.21 7.51
C LYS A 51 4.01 -3.83 6.74
N ARG A 52 4.18 -2.96 5.74
CA ARG A 52 3.20 -2.73 4.69
C ARG A 52 3.64 -3.43 3.41
N LEU A 53 2.73 -4.14 2.77
CA LEU A 53 2.97 -4.83 1.50
C LEU A 53 2.27 -4.09 0.37
N PHE A 54 2.97 -3.95 -0.75
CA PHE A 54 2.47 -3.31 -1.94
C PHE A 54 2.72 -4.19 -3.15
N GLU A 55 1.75 -4.28 -4.04
CA GLU A 55 1.94 -4.84 -5.38
C GLU A 55 2.05 -3.71 -6.38
N GLU A 56 3.15 -3.70 -7.12
CA GLU A 56 3.37 -2.78 -8.22
C GLU A 56 3.13 -3.54 -9.53
N CYS A 57 1.99 -3.25 -10.16
CA CYS A 57 1.54 -3.91 -11.39
C CYS A 57 1.55 -2.91 -12.55
N VAL A 58 1.89 -3.40 -13.75
CA VAL A 58 1.72 -2.61 -14.97
C VAL A 58 0.29 -2.80 -15.45
N VAL A 59 -0.54 -1.77 -15.29
CA VAL A 59 -1.95 -1.83 -15.72
C VAL A 59 -2.05 -1.29 -17.14
N ALA A 60 -2.63 -2.08 -18.04
CA ALA A 60 -2.98 -1.65 -19.39
C ALA A 60 -4.28 -0.83 -19.32
N ALA A 61 -4.16 0.48 -19.04
CA ALA A 61 -5.27 1.40 -19.20
C ALA A 61 -5.50 1.65 -20.70
N GLY A 62 -6.72 1.43 -21.18
CA GLY A 62 -7.08 1.50 -22.60
C GLY A 62 -6.43 2.66 -23.36
N ALA A 63 -5.82 2.34 -24.50
CA ALA A 63 -5.21 3.21 -25.49
C ALA A 63 -3.99 4.08 -25.10
N SER A 64 -3.53 4.14 -23.85
CA SER A 64 -2.36 4.98 -23.53
C SER A 64 -1.58 4.53 -22.29
N LYS A 65 -0.34 4.11 -22.54
CA LYS A 65 0.79 3.94 -21.62
C LYS A 65 0.64 2.89 -20.49
N ASN A 66 1.57 1.93 -20.51
CA ASN A 66 1.95 1.08 -19.37
C ASN A 66 2.29 1.96 -18.16
N THR A 67 1.33 2.17 -17.26
CA THR A 67 1.52 2.99 -16.06
C THR A 67 1.69 2.06 -14.86
N PRO A 68 2.82 2.12 -14.13
CA PRO A 68 2.98 1.35 -12.91
C PRO A 68 1.96 1.83 -11.89
N SER A 69 1.05 0.94 -11.51
CA SER A 69 0.04 1.19 -10.48
C SER A 69 0.44 0.43 -9.23
N ARG A 70 0.36 1.10 -8.08
CA ARG A 70 0.74 0.53 -6.79
C ARG A 70 -0.50 0.30 -5.94
N PHE A 71 -0.69 -0.93 -5.49
CA PHE A 71 -1.81 -1.35 -4.66
C PHE A 71 -1.29 -1.79 -3.30
N GLU A 72 -1.87 -1.25 -2.22
CA GLU A 72 -1.57 -1.75 -0.88
C GLU A 72 -2.33 -3.06 -0.65
N VAL A 73 -1.58 -4.14 -0.38
CA VAL A 73 -2.11 -5.50 -0.10
C VAL A 73 -1.83 -5.93 1.34
N THR A 74 -1.51 -4.97 2.21
CA THR A 74 -1.36 -5.19 3.65
C THR A 74 -2.67 -5.71 4.23
N SER A 75 -2.65 -6.87 4.86
CA SER A 75 -3.80 -7.47 5.55
C SER A 75 -3.39 -7.87 6.97
N PRO A 76 -4.34 -8.10 7.90
CA PRO A 76 -4.02 -8.58 9.25
C PRO A 76 -3.24 -9.91 9.25
N LEU A 77 -3.36 -10.70 8.18
CA LEU A 77 -2.68 -11.99 8.01
C LEU A 77 -1.25 -11.86 7.46
N THR A 78 -0.89 -10.72 6.86
CA THR A 78 0.42 -10.48 6.26
C THR A 78 1.33 -9.59 7.11
N ASN A 79 0.84 -9.12 8.25
CA ASN A 79 1.58 -8.34 9.25
C ASN A 79 2.11 -9.28 10.36
N SER A 80 2.91 -10.28 9.96
CA SER A 80 3.61 -11.22 10.85
C SER A 80 5.03 -10.78 11.15
#